data_AF-A0A8H3GRS9-F1
#
_entry.id   AF-A0A8H3GRS9-F1
#
_cell.length_a   1.000
_cell.length_b   1.000
_cell.length_c   1.000
_cell.angle_alpha   90.00
_cell.angle_beta   90.00
_cell.angle_gamma   90.00
#
_symmetry.space_group_name_H-M   'P 1'
#
loop_
_entity.id
_entity.type
_entity.pdbx_description
1 polymer ?
#
loop_
_entity_poly.entity_id
_entity_poly.type
_entity_poly.pdbx_seq_one_letter_code
_entity_poly.pdbx_strand_id
1 'polypeptide(L)'
;MSEPSNRPRKSASSTKRSVSGSSNPAAALNKLLNAPRLSATKFRTKEDVDEGLKKLRRLILLGGIPTSEDSSLRPRIWKLLLRVDGPLAGDTYIQYIARGASPDREKIRNDTFRTLATDMEFKSRVKEDMLIRLLDAFVWRNHDRQSPTQLPFRYVQGMNVLAAPFLYSLSSELEAFHCFSRFIEIECPLYVQPTLEGVHRGLKAIVVSHNPPPFSHAHTLSSSWIVVYK
;
A
#
# COMPACT_ATOMS: atom_id res chain seq x y z
N MET A 1 47.46 62.00 28.67
CA MET A 1 47.86 61.73 27.27
C MET A 1 48.76 60.50 27.28
N SER A 2 48.37 59.49 26.48
CA SER A 2 49.18 58.45 25.81
C SER A 2 48.48 57.09 25.85
N GLU A 3 48.15 56.61 24.64
CA GLU A 3 47.29 55.48 24.25
C GLU A 3 47.72 54.10 24.77
N PRO A 4 46.81 53.11 24.64
CA PRO A 4 47.21 51.82 24.10
C PRO A 4 46.40 51.39 22.86
N SER A 5 47.14 51.32 21.74
CA SER A 5 47.11 50.36 20.63
C SER A 5 45.82 49.54 20.36
N ASN A 6 45.13 49.94 19.29
CA ASN A 6 44.05 49.20 18.64
C ASN A 6 44.63 48.09 17.72
N ARG A 7 44.39 46.81 18.02
CA ARG A 7 44.66 45.69 17.10
C ARG A 7 43.33 45.16 16.53
N PRO A 8 43.11 45.16 15.21
CA PRO A 8 41.90 44.58 14.64
C PRO A 8 41.99 43.04 14.67
N ARG A 9 41.00 42.43 15.31
CA ARG A 9 40.78 40.98 15.31
C ARG A 9 40.30 40.57 13.91
N LYS A 10 41.12 39.84 13.15
CA LYS A 10 40.74 39.27 11.85
C LYS A 10 39.51 38.36 12.04
N SER A 11 38.38 38.76 11.46
CA SER A 11 37.19 37.94 11.30
C SER A 11 37.51 36.79 10.34
N ALA A 12 37.64 35.58 10.88
CA ALA A 12 37.68 34.37 10.09
C ALA A 12 36.32 34.19 9.40
N SER A 13 36.28 34.40 8.09
CA SER A 13 35.13 34.06 7.27
C SER A 13 34.95 32.55 7.29
N SER A 14 33.98 32.06 8.06
CA SER A 14 33.53 30.68 7.98
C SER A 14 32.82 30.48 6.64
N THR A 15 33.58 29.98 5.67
CA THR A 15 33.06 29.46 4.41
C THR A 15 32.18 28.26 4.74
N LYS A 16 30.85 28.49 4.82
CA LYS A 16 29.86 27.42 4.85
C LYS A 16 30.01 26.62 3.55
N ARG A 17 30.73 25.49 3.63
CA ARG A 17 30.70 24.46 2.59
C ARG A 17 29.26 23.97 2.50
N SER A 18 28.58 24.36 1.43
CA SER A 18 27.34 23.75 0.99
C SER A 18 27.61 22.27 0.74
N VAL A 19 27.14 21.41 1.64
CA VAL A 19 27.08 19.97 1.42
C VAL A 19 26.03 19.74 0.34
N SER A 20 26.49 19.64 -0.90
CA SER A 20 25.68 19.19 -2.03
C SER A 20 25.38 17.69 -1.87
N GLY A 21 24.09 17.33 -1.84
CA GLY A 21 23.66 16.02 -2.32
C GLY A 21 22.86 15.12 -1.37
N SER A 22 21.97 15.63 -0.52
CA SER A 22 20.80 14.82 -0.12
C SER A 22 19.65 15.14 -1.07
N SER A 23 19.48 14.32 -2.11
CA SER A 23 18.29 14.42 -2.95
C SER A 23 17.06 14.24 -2.08
N ASN A 24 16.20 15.27 -1.96
CA ASN A 24 14.94 15.20 -1.22
C ASN A 24 14.15 13.95 -1.70
N PRO A 25 13.85 12.96 -0.83
CA PRO A 25 13.14 11.74 -1.20
C PRO A 25 11.80 12.01 -1.91
N ALA A 26 11.07 13.06 -1.51
CA ALA A 26 9.82 13.46 -2.13
C ALA A 26 10.03 13.91 -3.59
N ALA A 27 11.06 14.73 -3.85
CA ALA A 27 11.40 15.16 -5.21
C ALA A 27 11.84 13.99 -6.09
N ALA A 28 12.58 13.02 -5.52
CA ALA A 28 12.98 11.81 -6.23
C ALA A 28 11.78 10.90 -6.57
N LEU A 29 10.80 10.80 -5.67
CA LEU A 29 9.56 10.05 -5.87
C LEU A 29 8.71 10.68 -6.98
N ASN A 30 8.49 12.00 -6.92
CA ASN A 30 7.76 12.72 -7.97
C ASN A 30 8.44 12.59 -9.34
N LYS A 31 9.77 12.68 -9.39
CA LYS A 31 10.53 12.45 -10.63
C LYS A 31 10.39 11.02 -11.16
N LEU A 32 10.31 10.02 -10.29
CA LEU A 32 10.12 8.62 -10.69
C LEU A 32 8.71 8.36 -11.24
N LEU A 33 7.68 8.92 -10.59
CA LEU A 33 6.28 8.74 -10.96
C LEU A 33 5.86 9.54 -12.19
N ASN A 34 6.46 10.72 -12.37
CA ASN A 34 6.23 11.61 -13.52
C ASN A 34 7.33 11.48 -14.58
N ALA A 35 8.26 10.52 -14.42
CA ALA A 35 9.18 10.18 -15.48
C ALA A 35 8.31 9.92 -16.72
N PRO A 36 8.51 10.66 -17.83
CA PRO A 36 7.78 10.39 -19.05
C PRO A 36 7.90 8.90 -19.34
N ARG A 37 6.89 8.30 -20.00
CA ARG A 37 7.03 6.95 -20.57
C ARG A 37 8.23 7.00 -21.51
N LEU A 38 9.43 6.80 -20.96
CA LEU A 38 10.68 7.11 -21.62
C LEU A 38 10.73 6.18 -22.80
N SER A 39 10.66 6.79 -23.98
CA SER A 39 10.74 6.18 -25.30
C SER A 39 9.54 5.27 -25.62
N ALA A 40 8.62 5.80 -26.45
CA ALA A 40 7.70 5.01 -27.27
C ALA A 40 8.41 4.03 -28.25
N THR A 41 9.73 3.92 -28.15
CA THR A 41 10.64 3.14 -28.99
C THR A 41 11.35 2.00 -28.24
N LYS A 42 11.23 1.89 -26.91
CA LYS A 42 11.72 0.74 -26.11
C LYS A 42 10.61 0.22 -25.21
N PHE A 43 10.18 -1.01 -25.46
CA PHE A 43 9.36 -1.76 -24.50
C PHE A 43 10.15 -1.93 -23.20
N ARG A 44 9.56 -1.55 -22.05
CA ARG A 44 10.16 -1.85 -20.75
C ARG A 44 10.15 -3.35 -20.54
N THR A 45 11.28 -3.90 -20.13
CA THR A 45 11.34 -5.33 -19.76
C THR A 45 10.72 -5.54 -18.38
N LYS A 46 10.50 -6.81 -18.01
CA LYS A 46 10.02 -7.17 -16.67
C LYS A 46 11.04 -6.75 -15.60
N GLU A 47 12.32 -6.87 -15.92
CA GLU A 47 13.45 -6.50 -15.07
C GLU A 47 13.47 -4.99 -14.82
N ASP A 48 13.22 -4.17 -15.85
CA ASP A 48 13.13 -2.71 -15.72
C ASP A 48 12.00 -2.29 -14.76
N VAL A 49 10.85 -2.97 -14.86
CA VAL A 49 9.70 -2.74 -13.98
C VAL A 49 10.04 -3.14 -12.54
N ASP A 50 10.69 -4.29 -12.36
CA ASP A 50 11.06 -4.80 -11.04
C ASP A 50 12.08 -3.88 -10.34
N GLU A 51 13.08 -3.38 -11.08
CA GLU A 51 14.04 -2.39 -10.55
C GLU A 51 13.37 -1.05 -10.23
N GLY A 52 12.44 -0.59 -11.09
CA GLY A 52 11.62 0.59 -10.81
C GLY A 52 10.82 0.45 -9.51
N LEU A 53 10.20 -0.71 -9.29
CA LEU A 53 9.45 -1.02 -8.07
C LEU A 53 10.35 -1.14 -6.83
N LYS A 54 11.57 -1.71 -6.95
CA LYS A 54 12.55 -1.73 -5.84
C LYS A 54 12.93 -0.31 -5.43
N LYS A 55 13.21 0.56 -6.39
CA LYS A 55 13.53 1.97 -6.14
C LYS A 55 12.35 2.71 -5.51
N LEU A 56 11.13 2.48 -6.00
CA LEU A 56 9.91 3.05 -5.44
C LEU A 56 9.73 2.66 -3.96
N ARG A 57 9.83 1.36 -3.64
CA ARG A 57 9.74 0.87 -2.25
C ARG A 57 10.78 1.51 -1.35
N ARG A 58 12.03 1.62 -1.81
CA ARG A 58 13.10 2.29 -1.05
C ARG A 58 12.77 3.76 -0.76
N LEU A 59 12.24 4.50 -1.72
CA LEU A 59 11.88 5.92 -1.52
C LEU A 59 10.74 6.07 -0.51
N ILE A 60 9.72 5.22 -0.59
CA ILE A 60 8.61 5.21 0.36
C ILE A 60 9.11 4.88 1.78
N LEU A 61 9.98 3.88 1.93
CA LEU A 61 10.52 3.48 3.23
C LEU A 61 11.40 4.58 3.87
N LEU A 62 12.15 5.33 3.06
CA LEU A 62 13.07 6.36 3.57
C LEU A 62 12.40 7.72 3.81
N GLY A 63 11.39 8.08 3.01
CA GLY A 63 10.83 9.43 3.00
C GLY A 63 9.32 9.52 3.12
N GLY A 64 8.60 8.39 3.20
CA GLY A 64 7.14 8.36 3.17
C GLY A 64 6.56 8.76 1.81
N ILE A 65 5.24 8.92 1.77
CA ILE A 65 4.51 9.43 0.59
C ILE A 65 4.12 10.89 0.88
N PRO A 66 4.54 11.87 0.05
CA PRO A 66 4.25 13.29 0.26
C PRO A 66 2.80 13.63 -0.14
N THR A 67 1.84 13.03 0.57
CA THR A 67 0.40 13.12 0.28
C THR A 67 -0.17 14.52 0.52
N SER A 68 0.53 15.36 1.30
CA SER A 68 0.19 16.77 1.53
C SER A 68 0.40 17.65 0.29
N GLU A 69 1.32 17.27 -0.60
CA GLU A 69 1.61 18.01 -1.84
C GLU A 69 0.73 17.50 -2.99
N ASP A 70 0.53 16.19 -3.07
CA ASP A 70 -0.31 15.55 -4.09
C ASP A 70 -1.03 14.33 -3.49
N SER A 71 -2.32 14.50 -3.23
CA SER A 71 -3.17 13.44 -2.67
C SER A 71 -3.40 12.27 -3.64
N SER A 72 -3.12 12.44 -4.93
CA SER A 72 -3.25 11.39 -5.95
C SER A 72 -2.09 10.37 -5.92
N LEU A 73 -0.99 10.69 -5.24
CA LEU A 73 0.19 9.83 -5.17
C LEU A 73 -0.10 8.52 -4.47
N ARG A 74 -0.80 8.55 -3.33
CA ARG A 74 -1.12 7.35 -2.55
C ARG A 74 -1.95 6.35 -3.38
N PRO A 75 -3.06 6.73 -4.05
CA PRO A 75 -3.76 5.85 -4.99
C PRO A 75 -2.89 5.29 -6.12
N ARG A 76 -2.07 6.14 -6.76
CA ARG A 76 -1.18 5.73 -7.86
C ARG A 76 -0.13 4.72 -7.41
N ILE A 77 0.46 4.95 -6.24
CA ILE A 77 1.47 4.07 -5.64
C ILE A 77 0.86 2.71 -5.29
N TRP A 78 -0.33 2.67 -4.68
CA TRP A 78 -1.02 1.41 -4.39
C TRP A 78 -1.23 0.56 -5.65
N LYS A 79 -1.76 1.17 -6.72
CA LYS A 79 -1.96 0.49 -8.00
C LYS A 79 -0.64 -0.01 -8.61
N LEU A 80 0.43 0.78 -8.54
CA LEU A 80 1.75 0.38 -9.03
C LEU A 80 2.34 -0.79 -8.22
N LEU A 81 2.29 -0.72 -6.89
CA LEU A 81 2.85 -1.76 -6.01
C LEU A 81 2.11 -3.09 -6.16
N LEU A 82 0.80 -3.06 -6.39
CA LEU A 82 -0.03 -4.24 -6.60
C LEU A 82 -0.07 -4.72 -8.05
N ARG A 83 0.57 -3.99 -8.99
CA ARG A 83 0.48 -4.22 -10.43
C ARG A 83 -0.98 -4.31 -10.90
N VAL A 84 -1.76 -3.34 -10.46
CA VAL A 84 -3.13 -3.10 -10.94
C VAL A 84 -3.04 -1.95 -11.94
N ASP A 85 -2.62 -2.30 -13.15
CA ASP A 85 -2.49 -1.42 -14.29
C ASP A 85 -3.49 -1.77 -15.39
N GLY A 86 -3.93 -0.75 -16.12
CA GLY A 86 -4.89 -0.89 -17.23
C GLY A 86 -6.35 -0.61 -16.85
N PRO A 87 -7.27 -0.79 -17.81
CA PRO A 87 -8.70 -0.58 -17.60
C PRO A 87 -9.24 -1.53 -16.53
N LEU A 88 -9.92 -0.99 -15.54
CA LEU A 88 -10.58 -1.80 -14.51
C LEU A 88 -11.87 -2.39 -15.07
N ALA A 89 -12.14 -3.64 -14.74
CA ALA A 89 -13.35 -4.35 -15.17
C ALA A 89 -14.57 -3.90 -14.36
N GLY A 90 -15.00 -2.66 -14.60
CA GLY A 90 -16.12 -2.01 -13.91
C GLY A 90 -17.42 -2.82 -13.98
N ASP A 91 -17.75 -3.32 -15.18
CA ASP A 91 -18.98 -4.08 -15.40
C ASP A 91 -19.04 -5.34 -14.53
N THR A 92 -17.92 -6.06 -14.40
CA THR A 92 -17.85 -7.25 -13.55
C THR A 92 -18.05 -6.89 -12.07
N TYR A 93 -17.48 -5.79 -11.60
CA TYR A 93 -17.69 -5.33 -10.22
C TYR A 93 -19.15 -4.94 -9.98
N ILE A 94 -19.78 -4.25 -10.93
CA ILE A 94 -21.21 -3.88 -10.87
C ILE A 94 -22.09 -5.13 -10.82
N GLN A 95 -21.78 -6.16 -11.61
CA GLN A 95 -22.50 -7.44 -11.58
C GLN A 95 -22.42 -8.10 -10.20
N TYR A 96 -21.27 -8.06 -9.53
CA TYR A 96 -21.15 -8.59 -8.17
C TYR A 96 -21.95 -7.78 -7.15
N ILE A 97 -21.96 -6.45 -7.25
CA ILE A 97 -22.79 -5.59 -6.39
C ILE A 97 -24.28 -5.90 -6.60
N ALA A 98 -24.71 -6.06 -7.85
CA ALA A 98 -26.10 -6.32 -8.22
C ALA A 98 -26.63 -7.65 -7.65
N ARG A 99 -25.77 -8.62 -7.36
CA ARG A 99 -26.15 -9.87 -6.67
C ARG A 99 -26.52 -9.66 -5.21
N GLY A 100 -26.11 -8.55 -4.60
CA GLY A 100 -26.45 -8.23 -3.22
C GLY A 100 -25.72 -9.10 -2.20
N ALA A 101 -26.44 -9.53 -1.16
CA ALA A 101 -25.89 -10.22 -0.01
C ALA A 101 -25.23 -11.55 -0.36
N SER A 102 -23.95 -11.69 -0.05
CA SER A 102 -23.23 -12.95 -0.20
C SER A 102 -23.62 -13.96 0.90
N PRO A 103 -23.28 -15.25 0.73
CA PRO A 103 -23.50 -16.26 1.77
C PRO A 103 -22.82 -15.95 3.11
N ASP A 104 -21.81 -15.08 3.12
CA ASP A 104 -21.08 -14.69 4.33
C ASP A 104 -21.50 -13.29 4.86
N ARG A 105 -22.59 -12.71 4.33
CA ARG A 105 -23.08 -11.36 4.68
C ARG A 105 -23.19 -11.11 6.18
N GLU A 106 -23.67 -12.07 6.94
CA GLU A 106 -23.85 -11.91 8.39
C GLU A 106 -22.51 -11.74 9.11
N LYS A 107 -21.50 -12.56 8.75
CA LYS A 107 -20.14 -12.45 9.28
C LYS A 107 -19.50 -11.12 8.90
N ILE A 108 -19.67 -10.71 7.64
CA ILE A 108 -19.21 -9.42 7.15
C ILE A 108 -19.78 -8.30 8.01
N ARG A 109 -21.11 -8.25 8.19
CA ARG A 109 -21.75 -7.20 9.02
C ARG A 109 -21.22 -7.18 10.44
N ASN A 110 -21.05 -8.35 11.06
CA ASN A 110 -20.55 -8.48 12.43
C ASN A 110 -19.14 -7.90 12.61
N ASP A 111 -18.32 -7.92 11.55
CA ASP A 111 -16.98 -7.35 11.54
C ASP A 111 -16.98 -5.88 11.13
N THR A 112 -17.75 -5.49 10.12
CA THR A 112 -17.73 -4.13 9.56
C THR A 112 -18.19 -3.08 10.55
N PHE A 113 -19.20 -3.37 11.37
CA PHE A 113 -19.71 -2.39 12.33
C PHE A 113 -18.66 -1.96 13.37
N ARG A 114 -17.75 -2.87 13.74
CA ARG A 114 -16.66 -2.62 14.70
C ARG A 114 -15.39 -2.10 14.03
N THR A 115 -15.32 -2.09 12.70
CA THR A 115 -14.11 -1.73 11.95
C THR A 115 -13.79 -0.26 12.13
N LEU A 116 -12.63 0.01 12.74
CA LEU A 116 -12.12 1.36 13.00
C LEU A 116 -13.21 2.27 13.60
N ALA A 117 -14.02 1.72 14.51
CA ALA A 117 -15.23 2.38 15.01
C ALA A 117 -14.95 3.71 15.72
N THR A 118 -13.76 3.86 16.30
CA THR A 118 -13.32 5.05 17.03
C THR A 118 -12.56 6.05 16.16
N ASP A 119 -12.21 5.71 14.92
CA ASP A 119 -11.46 6.56 14.01
C ASP A 119 -12.42 7.44 13.20
N MET A 120 -12.60 8.69 13.64
CA MET A 120 -13.54 9.62 13.03
C MET A 120 -13.09 10.08 11.63
N GLU A 121 -11.78 10.17 11.39
CA GLU A 121 -11.24 10.52 10.07
C GLU A 121 -11.55 9.41 9.07
N PHE A 122 -11.33 8.16 9.46
CA PHE A 122 -11.72 7.00 8.67
C PHE A 122 -13.23 6.99 8.38
N LYS A 123 -14.07 7.13 9.41
CA LYS A 123 -15.54 7.11 9.26
C LYS A 123 -16.07 8.25 8.38
N SER A 124 -15.36 9.38 8.32
CA SER A 124 -15.72 10.49 7.43
C SER A 124 -15.57 10.14 5.94
N ARG A 125 -14.69 9.18 5.60
CA ARG A 125 -14.38 8.79 4.22
C ARG A 125 -14.95 7.42 3.84
N VAL A 126 -14.93 6.47 4.78
CA VAL A 126 -15.31 5.09 4.55
C VAL A 126 -16.51 4.75 5.41
N LYS A 127 -17.66 4.62 4.74
CA LYS A 127 -18.90 4.19 5.37
C LYS A 127 -18.93 2.67 5.50
N GLU A 128 -19.69 2.17 6.46
CA GLU A 128 -19.81 0.73 6.69
C GLU A 128 -20.36 -0.01 5.45
N ASP A 129 -21.30 0.58 4.73
CA ASP A 129 -21.88 0.02 3.52
C ASP A 129 -20.86 -0.16 2.40
N MET A 130 -19.81 0.67 2.34
CA MET A 130 -18.71 0.51 1.38
C MET A 130 -17.89 -0.76 1.69
N LEU A 131 -17.60 -1.01 2.97
CA LEU A 131 -16.92 -2.23 3.41
C LEU A 131 -17.76 -3.46 3.09
N ILE A 132 -19.05 -3.42 3.44
CA ILE A 132 -19.99 -4.52 3.17
C ILE A 132 -20.04 -4.82 1.66
N ARG A 133 -20.27 -3.81 0.82
CA ARG A 133 -20.33 -3.98 -0.65
C ARG A 133 -19.06 -4.59 -1.21
N LEU A 134 -17.89 -4.06 -0.83
CA LEU A 134 -16.61 -4.53 -1.33
C LEU A 134 -16.36 -6.00 -0.93
N LEU A 135 -16.65 -6.36 0.32
CA LEU A 135 -16.43 -7.71 0.83
C LEU A 135 -17.43 -8.71 0.25
N ASP A 136 -18.71 -8.37 0.13
CA ASP A 136 -19.69 -9.24 -0.56
C ASP A 136 -19.30 -9.47 -2.03
N ALA A 137 -18.91 -8.40 -2.72
CA ALA A 137 -18.47 -8.51 -4.11
C ALA A 137 -17.25 -9.42 -4.23
N PHE A 138 -16.34 -9.38 -3.24
CA PHE A 138 -15.17 -10.26 -3.21
C PHE A 138 -15.55 -11.73 -2.97
N VAL A 139 -16.53 -11.99 -2.11
CA VAL A 139 -17.08 -13.36 -1.92
C VAL A 139 -17.68 -13.87 -3.23
N TRP A 140 -18.49 -13.07 -3.93
CA TRP A 140 -19.08 -13.45 -5.21
C TRP A 140 -18.03 -13.73 -6.29
N ARG A 141 -17.01 -12.87 -6.38
CA ARG A 141 -15.89 -13.06 -7.30
C ARG A 141 -15.18 -14.40 -7.09
N ASN A 142 -14.95 -14.78 -5.84
CA ASN A 142 -14.29 -16.04 -5.54
C ASN A 142 -15.23 -17.24 -5.70
N HIS A 143 -16.53 -17.06 -5.52
CA HIS A 143 -17.53 -18.07 -5.83
C HIS A 143 -17.50 -18.45 -7.32
N ASP A 144 -17.44 -17.46 -8.20
CA ASP A 144 -17.42 -17.68 -9.66
C ASP A 144 -16.09 -18.30 -10.16
N ARG A 145 -15.01 -18.15 -9.41
CA ARG A 145 -13.67 -18.67 -9.75
C ARG A 145 -13.39 -20.07 -9.19
N GLN A 146 -14.26 -20.59 -8.33
CA GLN A 146 -14.05 -21.89 -7.70
C GLN A 146 -14.21 -23.04 -8.70
N SER A 147 -13.21 -23.91 -8.73
CA SER A 147 -13.35 -25.23 -9.35
C SER A 147 -14.25 -26.11 -8.49
N PRO A 148 -15.10 -26.99 -9.07
CA PRO A 148 -15.91 -27.96 -8.32
C PRO A 148 -15.07 -28.87 -7.40
N THR A 149 -13.77 -29.00 -7.69
CA THR A 149 -12.83 -29.85 -6.96
C THR A 149 -12.15 -29.15 -5.77
N GLN A 150 -12.38 -27.85 -5.57
CA GLN A 150 -11.78 -27.07 -4.49
C GLN A 150 -12.80 -26.75 -3.40
N LEU A 151 -12.33 -26.65 -2.16
CA LEU A 151 -13.17 -26.18 -1.05
C LEU A 151 -13.69 -24.77 -1.35
N PRO A 152 -14.96 -24.48 -1.01
CA PRO A 152 -15.53 -23.20 -1.31
C PRO A 152 -14.83 -22.09 -0.52
N PHE A 153 -14.49 -21.00 -1.20
CA PHE A 153 -13.99 -19.79 -0.57
C PHE A 153 -15.02 -19.29 0.45
N ARG A 154 -14.52 -18.86 1.61
CA ARG A 154 -15.32 -18.27 2.68
C ARG A 154 -14.63 -17.01 3.17
N TYR A 155 -15.43 -16.01 3.50
CA TYR A 155 -14.97 -14.87 4.25
C TYR A 155 -14.35 -15.32 5.59
N VAL A 156 -13.19 -14.75 5.92
CA VAL A 156 -12.48 -14.98 7.18
C VAL A 156 -12.44 -13.68 7.99
N GLN A 157 -12.64 -13.79 9.30
CA GLN A 157 -12.60 -12.66 10.21
C GLN A 157 -11.28 -11.89 10.08
N GLY A 158 -11.36 -10.56 10.00
CA GLY A 158 -10.22 -9.67 9.81
C GLY A 158 -10.01 -9.19 8.37
N MET A 159 -10.70 -9.78 7.39
CA MET A 159 -10.67 -9.29 6.00
C MET A 159 -11.20 -7.85 5.86
N ASN A 160 -12.16 -7.46 6.70
CA ASN A 160 -12.62 -6.07 6.85
C ASN A 160 -11.49 -5.09 7.18
N VAL A 161 -10.57 -5.47 8.06
CA VAL A 161 -9.41 -4.65 8.45
C VAL A 161 -8.42 -4.55 7.29
N LEU A 162 -8.28 -5.60 6.48
CA LEU A 162 -7.45 -5.57 5.27
C LEU A 162 -8.09 -4.73 4.16
N ALA A 163 -9.42 -4.73 4.04
CA ALA A 163 -10.15 -3.95 3.04
C ALA A 163 -10.16 -2.45 3.36
N ALA A 164 -10.25 -2.07 4.64
CA ALA A 164 -10.35 -0.68 5.09
C ALA A 164 -9.26 0.26 4.52
N PRO A 165 -7.95 -0.08 4.54
CA PRO A 165 -6.90 0.72 3.92
C PRO A 165 -7.12 1.06 2.45
N PHE A 166 -7.67 0.11 1.66
CA PHE A 166 -7.93 0.31 0.24
C PHE A 166 -9.06 1.29 0.02
N LEU A 167 -10.17 1.14 0.74
CA LEU A 167 -11.30 2.08 0.66
C LEU A 167 -10.93 3.47 1.16
N TYR A 168 -10.05 3.57 2.14
CA TYR A 168 -9.59 4.85 2.67
C TYR A 168 -8.62 5.57 1.71
N SER A 169 -7.74 4.81 1.06
CA SER A 169 -6.61 5.37 0.31
C SER A 169 -6.84 5.55 -1.18
N LEU A 170 -7.77 4.81 -1.79
CA LEU A 170 -8.00 4.81 -3.23
C LEU A 170 -9.15 5.75 -3.62
N SER A 171 -9.14 6.19 -4.89
CA SER A 171 -10.05 7.24 -5.35
C SER A 171 -11.48 6.75 -5.62
N SER A 172 -11.70 5.43 -5.68
CA SER A 172 -13.03 4.84 -5.89
C SER A 172 -13.16 3.45 -5.26
N GLU A 173 -14.39 3.03 -4.97
CA GLU A 173 -14.69 1.64 -4.54
C GLU A 173 -14.24 0.61 -5.58
N LEU A 174 -14.32 0.92 -6.87
CA LEU A 174 -13.87 0.05 -7.95
C LEU A 174 -12.35 -0.19 -7.89
N GLU A 175 -11.56 0.89 -7.74
CA GLU A 175 -10.12 0.78 -7.54
C GLU A 175 -9.80 -0.02 -6.27
N ALA A 176 -10.50 0.27 -5.17
CA ALA A 176 -10.34 -0.46 -3.92
C ALA A 176 -10.63 -1.95 -4.07
N PHE A 177 -11.71 -2.30 -4.76
CA PHE A 177 -12.07 -3.69 -5.01
C PHE A 177 -10.99 -4.44 -5.79
N HIS A 178 -10.47 -3.86 -6.88
CA HIS A 178 -9.43 -4.51 -7.69
C HIS A 178 -8.10 -4.64 -6.93
N CYS A 179 -7.68 -3.58 -6.23
CA CYS A 179 -6.47 -3.60 -5.40
C CYS A 179 -6.59 -4.62 -4.26
N PHE A 180 -7.70 -4.61 -3.53
CA PHE A 180 -7.98 -5.57 -2.47
C PHE A 180 -8.00 -7.00 -2.99
N SER A 181 -8.71 -7.24 -4.11
CA SER A 181 -8.80 -8.59 -4.70
C SER A 181 -7.42 -9.10 -5.09
N ARG A 182 -6.62 -8.27 -5.76
CA ARG A 182 -5.24 -8.60 -6.15
C ARG A 182 -4.37 -8.88 -4.92
N PHE A 183 -4.48 -8.05 -3.89
CA PHE A 183 -3.75 -8.21 -2.65
C PHE A 183 -4.05 -9.57 -1.98
N ILE A 184 -5.33 -9.92 -1.83
CA ILE A 184 -5.73 -11.18 -1.21
C ILE A 184 -5.36 -12.38 -2.09
N GLU A 185 -5.66 -12.33 -3.38
CA GLU A 185 -5.49 -13.48 -4.29
C GLU A 185 -4.02 -13.79 -4.60
N ILE A 186 -3.13 -12.79 -4.56
CA ILE A 186 -1.77 -12.91 -5.10
C ILE A 186 -0.71 -12.58 -4.07
N GLU A 187 -0.85 -11.48 -3.34
CA GLU A 187 0.18 -11.04 -2.38
C GLU A 187 0.05 -11.75 -1.03
N CYS A 188 -1.17 -12.08 -0.61
CA CYS A 188 -1.47 -12.67 0.70
C CYS A 188 -2.44 -13.88 0.65
N PRO A 189 -2.27 -14.86 -0.27
CA PRO A 189 -3.22 -15.95 -0.45
C PRO A 189 -3.37 -16.87 0.77
N LEU A 190 -2.33 -16.96 1.61
CA LEU A 190 -2.33 -17.79 2.82
C LEU A 190 -2.97 -17.09 4.03
N TYR A 191 -3.18 -15.77 3.97
CA TYR A 191 -3.66 -14.98 5.13
C TYR A 191 -5.14 -15.23 5.41
N VAL A 192 -5.90 -15.58 4.39
CA VAL A 192 -7.34 -15.87 4.45
C VAL A 192 -7.65 -17.36 4.31
N GLN A 193 -6.68 -18.23 4.59
CA GLN A 193 -6.95 -19.66 4.67
C GLN A 193 -7.48 -20.03 6.07
N PRO A 194 -8.45 -20.97 6.16
CA PRO A 194 -8.95 -21.47 7.44
C PRO A 194 -7.87 -22.03 8.37
N THR A 195 -6.73 -22.48 7.81
CA THR A 195 -5.61 -23.06 8.54
C THR A 195 -4.71 -22.05 9.25
N LEU A 196 -4.99 -20.73 9.13
CA LEU A 196 -4.21 -19.64 9.73
C LEU A 196 -2.70 -19.66 9.38
N GLU A 197 -2.30 -20.41 8.34
CA GLU A 197 -0.89 -20.60 8.00
C GLU A 197 -0.20 -19.27 7.63
N GLY A 198 -0.92 -18.35 6.98
CA GLY A 198 -0.43 -17.01 6.68
C GLY A 198 -0.22 -16.14 7.92
N VAL A 199 -1.04 -16.30 8.96
CA VAL A 199 -0.88 -15.57 10.23
C VAL A 199 0.37 -16.05 10.97
N HIS A 200 0.61 -17.36 10.98
CA HIS A 200 1.82 -17.94 11.58
C HIS A 200 3.09 -17.53 10.83
N ARG A 201 3.05 -17.48 9.49
CA ARG A 201 4.17 -16.98 8.67
C ARG A 201 4.42 -15.48 8.89
N GLY A 202 3.37 -14.67 9.02
CA GLY A 202 3.46 -13.25 9.36
C GLY A 202 4.04 -12.99 10.74
N LEU A 203 3.62 -13.76 11.75
CA LEU A 203 4.14 -13.66 13.12
C LEU A 203 5.62 -14.07 13.19
N LYS A 204 6.01 -15.14 12.48
CA LYS A 204 7.41 -15.60 12.41
C LYS A 204 8.33 -14.56 11.75
N ALA A 205 7.84 -13.82 10.75
CA ALA A 205 8.58 -12.72 10.13
C ALA A 205 8.83 -11.53 11.09
N ILE A 206 7.88 -11.26 12.00
CA ILE A 206 8.01 -10.22 13.03
C ILE A 206 8.95 -10.68 14.16
N VAL A 207 8.85 -11.94 14.60
CA VAL A 207 9.68 -12.49 15.68
C VAL A 207 11.15 -12.64 15.27
N VAL A 208 11.45 -12.99 14.01
CA VAL A 208 12.83 -13.08 13.49
C VAL A 208 13.54 -11.71 13.44
N SER A 209 12.81 -10.58 13.50
CA SER A 209 13.43 -9.25 13.60
C SER A 209 14.18 -9.01 14.92
N HIS A 210 14.02 -9.87 15.93
CA HIS A 210 14.75 -9.79 17.20
C HIS A 210 15.98 -10.71 17.28
N ASN A 211 16.28 -11.51 16.24
CA ASN A 211 17.53 -12.29 16.11
C ASN A 211 17.64 -12.85 14.68
N PRO A 212 18.50 -12.32 13.80
CA PRO A 212 18.54 -12.78 12.41
C PRO A 212 19.53 -13.93 12.19
N PRO A 213 19.11 -15.05 11.57
CA PRO A 213 19.97 -15.88 10.73
C PRO A 213 19.73 -15.56 9.23
N PRO A 214 20.68 -15.96 8.35
CA PRO A 214 20.72 -15.47 6.98
C PRO A 214 19.78 -16.28 6.07
N PHE A 215 19.22 -15.59 5.08
CA PHE A 215 18.39 -16.09 3.96
C PHE A 215 16.92 -16.37 4.27
N SER A 216 16.04 -15.44 3.86
CA SER A 216 14.77 -15.72 3.16
C SER A 216 14.08 -14.44 2.67
N HIS A 217 13.60 -14.47 1.43
CA HIS A 217 13.07 -13.35 0.63
C HIS A 217 11.68 -12.79 1.08
N ALA A 218 11.30 -12.97 2.35
CA ALA A 218 9.98 -12.55 2.87
C ALA A 218 9.98 -11.20 3.60
N HIS A 219 11.15 -10.64 3.92
CA HIS A 219 11.27 -9.48 4.81
C HIS A 219 10.90 -8.12 4.18
N THR A 220 10.83 -8.00 2.85
CA THR A 220 10.73 -6.68 2.19
C THR A 220 9.28 -6.21 1.96
N LEU A 221 8.31 -7.12 1.96
CA LEU A 221 6.91 -6.77 1.70
C LEU A 221 6.25 -6.20 2.96
N SER A 222 6.40 -6.85 4.12
CA SER A 222 5.70 -6.46 5.36
C SER A 222 5.98 -5.02 5.83
N SER A 223 7.22 -4.56 5.74
CA SER A 223 7.59 -3.22 6.23
C SER A 223 7.18 -2.08 5.29
N SER A 224 7.02 -2.36 4.00
CA SER A 224 6.62 -1.33 3.02
C SER A 224 5.15 -0.95 3.15
N TRP A 225 4.27 -1.90 3.51
CA TRP A 225 2.82 -1.66 3.54
C TRP A 225 2.36 -0.86 4.77
N ILE A 226 2.99 -1.06 5.93
CA ILE A 226 2.72 -0.29 7.15
C ILE A 226 3.02 1.21 6.94
N VAL A 227 4.05 1.52 6.14
CA VAL A 227 4.44 2.90 5.81
C VAL A 227 3.51 3.53 4.78
N VAL A 228 2.85 2.75 3.93
CA VAL A 228 1.84 3.28 2.98
C VAL A 228 0.52 3.62 3.69
N TYR A 229 0.22 2.93 4.80
CA TYR A 229 -0.96 3.19 5.63
C TYR A 229 -0.79 4.40 6.56
N LYS A 230 0.41 4.63 7.10
CA LYS A 230 0.73 5.87 7.84
C LYS A 230 0.86 7.08 6.89
#